data_AF-G0QA75-F1
#
_entry.id   AF-G0QA75-F1
#
_cell.length_a   1.000
_cell.length_b   1.000
_cell.length_c   1.000
_cell.angle_alpha   90.00
_cell.angle_beta   90.00
_cell.angle_gamma   90.00
#
_symmetry.space_group_name_H-M   'P 1'
#
loop_
_entity.id
_entity.type
_entity.pdbx_description
1 polymer ?
#
loop_
_entity_poly.entity_id
_entity_poly.type
_entity_poly.pdbx_seq_one_letter_code
_entity_poly.pdbx_strand_id
1 'polypeptide(L)' 'MVVDEDTNVPEAQGRLLGMPYELRKPTIKRLKARFWNPEDERVLTPMAFGWGYAVNLRIACSKVAALLRQ' A
#
# COMPACT_ATOMS: atom_id res chain seq x y z
N MET A 1 3.08 -24.06 -0.38
CA MET A 1 3.48 -22.63 -0.35
C MET A 1 2.17 -21.84 -0.31
N VAL A 2 1.73 -21.45 0.88
CA VAL A 2 0.49 -20.66 1.02
C VAL A 2 0.86 -19.25 0.58
N VAL A 3 0.62 -18.93 -0.68
CA VAL A 3 0.67 -17.54 -1.14
C VAL A 3 -0.53 -16.90 -0.46
N ASP A 4 -0.27 -16.04 0.53
CA ASP A 4 -1.32 -15.31 1.23
C ASP A 4 -2.01 -14.44 0.16
N GLU A 5 -3.17 -14.86 -0.34
CA GLU A 5 -3.92 -14.16 -1.40
C GLU A 5 -4.33 -12.74 -0.95
N ASP A 6 -4.10 -12.43 0.33
CA ASP A 6 -4.29 -11.14 0.97
C ASP A 6 -3.21 -10.10 0.63
N THR A 7 -2.00 -10.49 0.21
CA THR A 7 -0.91 -9.55 -0.14
C THR A 7 -0.96 -9.08 -1.60
N ASN A 8 -1.67 -9.79 -2.47
CA ASN A 8 -1.87 -9.38 -3.86
C ASN A 8 -3.02 -8.36 -3.97
N VAL A 9 -2.71 -7.09 -3.68
CA VAL A 9 -3.68 -6.01 -3.89
C VAL A 9 -3.66 -5.60 -5.37
N PRO A 10 -4.81 -5.64 -6.07
CA PRO A 10 -4.90 -5.17 -7.45
C PRO A 10 -4.38 -3.74 -7.59
N GLU A 11 -3.91 -3.38 -8.78
CA GLU A 11 -3.57 -2.00 -9.08
C GLU A 11 -4.79 -1.07 -8.88
N ALA A 12 -4.50 0.21 -8.64
CA ALA A 12 -5.54 1.23 -8.54
C ALA A 12 -6.39 1.26 -9.82
N GLN A 13 -7.68 1.61 -9.69
CA GLN A 13 -8.62 1.68 -10.80
C GLN A 13 -8.13 2.52 -11.98
N GLY A 14 -7.41 3.60 -11.68
CA GLY A 14 -6.83 4.47 -12.70
C GLY A 14 -5.99 5.58 -12.09
N ARG A 15 -5.58 6.52 -12.93
CA ARG A 15 -4.89 7.74 -12.51
C ARG A 15 -5.69 8.96 -12.96
N LEU A 16 -5.90 9.90 -12.04
CA LEU A 16 -6.51 11.19 -12.30
C LEU A 16 -5.49 12.26 -11.96
N LEU A 17 -5.20 13.15 -12.91
CA LEU A 17 -4.17 14.20 -12.79
C LEU A 17 -2.79 13.65 -12.39
N GLY A 18 -2.42 12.46 -12.90
CA GLY A 18 -1.15 11.79 -12.58
C GLY A 18 -1.12 11.05 -11.23
N MET A 19 -2.15 11.21 -10.40
CA MET A 19 -2.27 10.56 -9.09
C MET A 19 -3.23 9.37 -9.16
N PRO A 20 -2.92 8.23 -8.52
CA PRO A 20 -3.82 7.09 -8.55
C PRO A 20 -5.12 7.39 -7.80
N TYR A 21 -6.24 6.90 -8.33
CA TYR A 21 -7.53 7.02 -7.68
C TYR A 21 -8.20 5.65 -7.55
N GLU A 22 -9.01 5.49 -6.51
CA GLU A 22 -9.73 4.27 -6.20
C GLU A 22 -11.13 4.61 -5.65
N LEU A 23 -12.17 4.39 -6.45
CA LEU A 23 -13.56 4.65 -6.05
C LEU A 23 -14.29 3.39 -5.57
N ARG A 24 -13.67 2.21 -5.64
CA ARG A 24 -14.27 0.98 -5.07
C ARG A 24 -14.39 1.13 -3.57
N LYS A 25 -15.48 0.63 -3.00
CA LYS A 25 -15.69 0.61 -1.54
C LYS A 25 -14.43 0.08 -0.82
N PRO A 26 -13.92 0.79 0.20
CA PRO A 26 -12.80 0.31 0.98
C PRO A 26 -13.23 -0.96 1.70
N THR A 27 -12.40 -1.98 1.63
CA THR A 27 -12.54 -3.19 2.46
C THR A 27 -11.45 -3.17 3.53
N ILE A 28 -11.74 -3.73 4.71
CA ILE A 28 -10.74 -3.84 5.79
C ILE A 28 -9.51 -4.60 5.29
N LYS A 29 -9.72 -5.64 4.47
CA LYS A 29 -8.65 -6.38 3.78
C LYS A 29 -7.75 -5.47 2.94
N ARG A 30 -8.34 -4.61 2.09
CA ARG A 30 -7.58 -3.66 1.23
C ARG A 30 -6.89 -2.58 2.05
N LEU A 31 -7.52 -2.08 3.12
CA LEU A 31 -6.90 -1.11 4.03
C LEU A 31 -5.67 -1.71 4.69
N LYS A 32 -5.79 -2.90 5.29
CA LYS A 32 -4.66 -3.61 5.92
C LYS A 32 -3.54 -3.84 4.91
N ALA A 33 -3.85 -4.30 3.70
CA ALA A 33 -2.84 -4.57 2.68
C ALA A 33 -2.20 -3.31 2.07
N ARG A 34 -2.83 -2.13 2.10
CA ARG A 34 -2.23 -0.87 1.61
C ARG A 34 -1.42 -0.13 2.68
N PHE A 35 -1.84 -0.20 3.94
CA PHE A 35 -1.15 0.47 5.06
C PHE A 35 -0.13 -0.42 5.79
N TRP A 36 -0.30 -1.74 5.75
CA TRP A 36 0.50 -2.69 6.52
C TRP A 36 0.69 -4.02 5.76
N ASN A 37 1.48 -3.99 4.69
CA ASN A 37 1.87 -5.19 3.95
C ASN A 37 3.38 -5.42 4.07
N PRO A 38 3.84 -6.47 4.79
CA PRO A 38 5.25 -6.77 4.89
C PRO A 38 5.87 -7.31 3.60
N GLU A 39 5.07 -7.81 2.65
CA GLU A 39 5.55 -8.34 1.37
C GLU A 39 5.62 -7.28 0.27
N ASP A 40 5.04 -6.10 0.48
CA ASP A 40 5.14 -4.98 -0.46
C ASP A 40 6.30 -4.06 -0.09
N GLU A 41 7.35 -4.05 -0.91
CA GLU A 41 8.56 -3.24 -0.71
C GLU A 41 8.36 -1.74 -0.98
N ARG A 42 7.17 -1.35 -1.47
CA ARG A 42 6.82 0.04 -1.77
C ARG A 42 6.42 0.77 -0.49
N VAL A 43 7.02 1.95 -0.27
CA VAL A 43 6.64 2.87 0.82
C VAL A 43 5.31 3.55 0.49
N LEU A 44 5.14 3.97 -0.76
CA LEU A 44 3.92 4.61 -1.26
C LEU A 44 3.12 3.57 -2.05
N THR A 45 1.95 3.25 -1.54
CA THR A 45 0.97 2.39 -2.22
C THR A 45 -0.19 3.26 -2.70
N PRO A 46 -0.97 2.86 -3.71
CA PRO A 46 -2.15 3.65 -4.06
C PRO A 46 -3.15 3.68 -2.89
N MET A 47 -3.97 4.71 -2.79
CA MET A 47 -4.97 4.79 -1.72
C MET A 47 -5.97 3.62 -1.79
N ALA A 48 -6.43 3.13 -0.65
CA ALA A 48 -7.44 2.05 -0.59
C ALA A 48 -8.84 2.52 -1.00
N PHE A 49 -9.09 3.82 -0.87
CA PHE A 49 -10.30 4.53 -1.32
C PHE A 49 -10.01 6.03 -1.39
N GLY A 50 -10.40 6.70 -2.47
CA GLY A 50 -10.17 8.13 -2.70
C GLY A 50 -9.10 8.40 -3.74
N TRP A 51 -8.38 9.51 -3.58
CA TRP A 51 -7.41 10.02 -4.54
C TRP A 51 -6.05 10.22 -3.86
N GLY A 52 -4.98 9.66 -4.44
CA GLY A 52 -3.61 9.78 -3.96
C GLY A 52 -2.98 8.48 -3.47
N TYR A 53 -1.98 8.61 -2.60
CA TYR A 53 -1.19 7.50 -2.07
C TYR A 53 -1.50 7.22 -0.59
N ALA A 54 -1.44 5.96 -0.20
CA ALA A 54 -1.33 5.51 1.17
C ALA A 54 0.14 5.19 1.49
N VAL A 55 0.48 5.18 2.77
CA VAL A 55 1.83 4.86 3.24
C VAL A 55 1.83 3.47 3.85
N ASN A 56 2.70 2.59 3.34
CA ASN A 56 2.98 1.31 3.98
C ASN A 56 3.92 1.54 5.17
N LEU A 57 3.33 1.64 6.36
CA LEU A 57 4.04 1.98 7.60
C LEU A 57 5.10 0.93 7.94
N ARG A 58 4.87 -0.34 7.58
CA ARG A 58 5.81 -1.44 7.85
C ARG A 58 7.16 -1.19 7.18
N ILE A 59 7.13 -0.91 5.87
CA ILE A 59 8.34 -0.68 5.09
C ILE A 59 8.92 0.72 5.35
N ALA A 60 8.08 1.73 5.55
CA ALA A 60 8.53 3.06 5.93
C ALA A 60 9.38 3.01 7.21
N CYS A 61 8.87 2.37 8.27
CA CYS A 61 9.61 2.20 9.52
C CYS A 61 10.88 1.35 9.34
N SER A 62 10.83 0.29 8.53
CA SER A 62 12.01 -0.54 8.25
C SER A 62 13.13 0.26 7.57
N LYS A 63 12.79 1.07 6.56
CA LYS A 63 13.76 1.92 5.83
C LYS A 63 14.29 3.04 6.72
N VAL A 64 13.43 3.70 7.49
CA VAL A 64 13.85 4.73 8.46
C VAL A 64 14.79 4.14 9.51
N ALA A 65 14.46 2.97 10.08
CA ALA A 65 15.33 2.30 11.03
C ALA A 65 16.66 1.83 10.42
N ALA A 66 16.68 1.47 9.13
CA ALA A 66 17.91 1.16 8.41
C ALA A 66 18.78 2.41 8.21
N LEU A 67 18.19 3.55 7.87
CA LEU A 67 18.89 4.83 7.72
C LEU A 67 19.47 5.33 9.05
N LEU A 68 18.75 5.18 10.16
CA LEU A 68 19.21 5.61 11.49
C LEU A 68 20.29 4.69 12.08
N ARG A 69 20.56 3.53 11.47
CA ARG A 69 21.61 2.59 11.89
C ARG A 69 22.91 2.72 11.07
N GLN A 70 22.94 3.61 10.08
CA GLN A 70 24.14 4.01 9.34
C GLN A 70 24.80 5.21 10.01
#